data_AF-A0AAC8XVC0-F1
#
_entry.id   AF-A0AAC8XVC0-F1
#
_cell.length_a   1.000
_cell.length_b   1.000
_cell.length_c   1.000
_cell.angle_alpha   90.00
_cell.angle_beta   90.00
_cell.angle_gamma   90.00
#
_symmetry.space_group_name_H-M   'P 1'
#
loop_
_entity.id
_entity.type
_entity.pdbx_description
1 polymer ?
#
loop_
_entity_poly.entity_id
_entity_poly.type
_entity_poly.pdbx_seq_one_letter_code
_entity_poly.pdbx_strand_id
1 'polypeptide(L)' 'MTDWINAIVFGVALIAFTLGLSSIVMGFMTAETGAKGMQEKIEYGFFGVSGLVVCLLMGYALA' A
#
# COMPACT_ATOMS: atom_id res chain seq x y z
N MET A 1 19.87 -2.43 -20.04
CA MET A 1 18.53 -1.78 -19.94
C MET A 1 17.64 -2.54 -18.96
N THR A 2 17.60 -3.87 -19.00
CA THR A 2 16.82 -4.70 -18.06
C THR A 2 17.14 -4.43 -16.59
N ASP A 3 18.41 -4.30 -16.20
CA ASP A 3 18.78 -4.03 -14.80
C ASP A 3 18.23 -2.69 -14.28
N TRP A 4 18.23 -1.67 -15.14
CA TRP A 4 17.65 -0.37 -14.84
C TRP A 4 16.13 -0.44 -14.68
N ILE A 5 15.45 -1.22 -15.53
CA ILE A 5 14.00 -1.45 -15.42
C ILE A 5 13.69 -2.19 -14.12
N ASN A 6 14.43 -3.25 -13.80
CA ASN A 6 14.24 -4.02 -12.56
C ASN A 6 14.46 -3.15 -11.32
N ALA A 7 15.47 -2.26 -11.33
CA ALA A 7 15.70 -1.33 -10.23
C ALA A 7 14.51 -0.36 -10.03
N ILE A 8 13.91 0.13 -11.11
CA ILE A 8 12.72 1.01 -11.04
C ILE A 8 11.52 0.23 -10.51
N VAL A 9 11.25 -0.96 -11.06
CA VAL A 9 10.11 -1.80 -10.62
C VAL A 9 10.25 -2.17 -9.14
N PHE A 10 11.45 -2.48 -8.67
CA PHE A 10 11.72 -2.69 -7.25
C PHE A 10 11.47 -1.43 -6.41
N GLY A 11 11.90 -0.26 -6.88
CA GLY A 11 11.62 1.01 -6.21
C GLY A 11 10.12 1.29 -6.09
N VAL A 12 9.34 1.04 -7.16
CA VAL A 12 7.88 1.16 -7.13
C VAL A 12 7.25 0.15 -6.17
N ALA A 13 7.74 -1.10 -6.14
CA ALA A 13 7.28 -2.12 -5.20
C ALA A 13 7.47 -1.67 -3.75
N LEU A 14 8.64 -1.12 -3.41
CA LEU A 14 8.94 -0.59 -2.07
C LEU A 14 8.05 0.59 -1.67
N ILE A 15 7.79 1.51 -2.60
CA ILE A 15 6.90 2.65 -2.36
C ILE A 15 5.47 2.15 -2.13
N ALA A 16 4.97 1.25 -2.99
CA ALA A 16 3.64 0.67 -2.84
C ALA A 16 3.49 -0.09 -1.51
N PHE A 17 4.52 -0.84 -1.11
CA PHE A 17 4.57 -1.54 0.16
C PHE A 17 4.52 -0.59 1.36
N THR A 18 5.40 0.42 1.39
CA THR A 18 5.50 1.36 2.51
C THR A 18 4.23 2.19 2.67
N LEU A 19 3.64 2.68 1.57
CA LEU A 19 2.37 3.42 1.60
C LEU A 19 1.19 2.51 1.96
N GLY A 20 1.16 1.29 1.44
CA GLY A 20 0.14 0.29 1.74
C GLY A 20 0.13 -0.09 3.23
N LEU A 21 1.29 -0.42 3.80
CA LEU A 21 1.40 -0.72 5.22
C LEU A 21 1.07 0.48 6.11
N SER A 22 1.57 1.67 5.76
CA SER A 22 1.33 2.88 6.56
C SER A 22 -0.16 3.22 6.65
N SER A 23 -0.89 3.03 5.56
CA SER A 23 -2.34 3.26 5.56
C SER A 23 -3.11 2.20 6.32
N ILE A 24 -2.73 0.91 6.24
CA ILE A 24 -3.31 -0.12 7.11
C ILE A 24 -3.14 0.27 8.59
N VAL A 25 -1.93 0.70 8.97
CA VAL A 25 -1.63 1.15 10.34
C VAL A 25 -2.50 2.35 10.73
N MET A 26 -2.66 3.36 9.86
CA MET A 26 -3.54 4.50 10.11
C MET A 26 -5.00 4.09 10.31
N GLY A 27 -5.49 3.10 9.57
CA GLY A 27 -6.83 2.55 9.76
C GLY A 27 -7.03 1.97 11.18
N PHE A 28 -6.00 1.37 11.77
CA PHE A 28 -6.07 0.90 13.16
C PHE A 28 -5.88 2.01 14.20
N MET A 29 -5.23 3.11 13.83
CA MET A 29 -4.93 4.25 14.70
C MET A 29 -5.98 5.37 14.67
N THR A 30 -7.08 5.24 13.91
CA THR A 30 -8.13 6.28 13.89
C THR A 30 -8.62 6.60 15.31
N ALA A 31 -8.58 7.88 15.66
CA ALA A 31 -9.07 8.40 16.94
C ALA A 31 -10.56 8.79 16.88
N GLU A 32 -11.13 8.82 15.67
CA GLU A 32 -12.53 9.18 15.44
C GLU A 32 -13.45 8.02 15.80
N THR A 33 -14.58 8.32 16.45
CA THR A 33 -15.57 7.32 16.88
C THR A 33 -16.91 7.53 16.15
N GLY A 34 -17.65 6.45 15.91
CA GLY A 34 -18.93 6.48 15.21
C GLY A 34 -18.77 6.43 13.68
N ALA A 35 -19.67 7.09 12.95
CA ALA A 35 -19.74 6.98 11.49
C ALA A 35 -18.45 7.45 10.78
N LYS A 36 -17.79 8.50 11.29
CA LYS A 36 -16.55 9.04 10.72
C LYS A 36 -15.36 8.09 10.90
N GLY A 37 -15.18 7.53 12.10
CA GLY A 37 -14.12 6.55 12.36
C GLY A 37 -14.28 5.26 11.55
N MET A 38 -15.52 4.84 11.30
CA MET A 38 -15.77 3.68 10.43
C MET A 38 -15.46 3.98 8.96
N GLN A 39 -15.76 5.20 8.48
CA GLN A 39 -15.38 5.64 7.14
C GLN A 39 -13.86 5.65 6.96
N GLU A 40 -13.11 6.26 7.88
CA GLU A 40 -11.64 6.30 7.83
C GLU A 40 -11.02 4.91 7.80
N LYS A 41 -11.54 3.96 8.61
CA LYS A 41 -11.10 2.56 8.58
C LYS A 41 -11.23 1.92 7.22
N ILE A 42 -12.34 2.19 6.52
CA ILE A 42 -12.60 1.62 5.20
C ILE A 42 -11.68 2.27 4.16
N GLU A 43 -11.53 3.60 4.18
CA GLU A 43 -10.68 4.32 3.23
C GLU A 43 -9.21 3.93 3.37
N TYR A 44 -8.69 3.96 4.59
CA TYR A 44 -7.31 3.57 4.88
C TYR A 44 -7.08 2.08 4.66
N GLY A 45 -8.06 1.23 4.98
CA GLY A 45 -8.00 -0.20 4.69
C GLY A 45 -7.97 -0.49 3.18
N PHE A 46 -8.84 0.14 2.40
CA PHE A 46 -8.88 -0.02 0.93
C PHE A 46 -7.60 0.49 0.27
N PHE A 47 -7.13 1.68 0.65
CA PHE A 47 -5.86 2.23 0.17
C PHE A 47 -4.67 1.34 0.56
N GLY A 48 -4.71 0.78 1.77
CA GLY A 48 -3.70 -0.15 2.26
C GLY A 48 -3.61 -1.45 1.46
N VAL A 49 -4.74 -2.13 1.30
CA VAL A 49 -4.82 -3.38 0.54
C VAL A 49 -4.44 -3.17 -0.92
N SER A 50 -4.92 -2.09 -1.54
CA SER A 50 -4.55 -1.77 -2.93
C SER A 50 -3.05 -1.52 -3.10
N GLY A 51 -2.41 -0.80 -2.16
CA GLY A 51 -0.94 -0.64 -2.13
C GLY A 51 -0.20 -1.97 -2.04
N LEU A 52 -0.68 -2.91 -1.22
CA LEU A 52 -0.10 -4.26 -1.13
C LEU A 52 -0.30 -5.07 -2.41
N VAL A 53 -1.48 -4.98 -3.05
CA VAL A 53 -1.73 -5.65 -4.34
C VAL A 53 -0.77 -5.13 -5.41
N VAL A 54 -0.56 -3.82 -5.50
CA VAL A 54 0.41 -3.24 -6.44
C VAL A 54 1.83 -3.72 -6.13
N CYS A 55 2.23 -3.76 -4.86
CA CYS A 55 3.53 -4.32 -4.46
C CYS A 55 3.70 -5.78 -4.95
N LEU A 56 2.68 -6.62 -4.76
CA LEU A 56 2.72 -8.02 -5.20
C LEU A 56 2.80 -8.14 -6.73
N LEU A 57 2.08 -7.29 -7.46
CA LEU A 57 2.16 -7.24 -8.92
C LEU A 57 3.55 -6.82 -9.41
N MET A 58 4.18 -5.83 -8.75
CA MET A 58 5.57 -5.45 -9.08
C MET A 58 6.55 -6.57 -8.73
N GLY A 59 6.33 -7.29 -7.63
CA GLY A 59 7.10 -8.48 -7.27
C GLY A 59 6.97 -9.59 -8.31
N TYR A 60 5.76 -9.82 -8.83
CA TYR A 60 5.52 -10.77 -9.93
C TYR A 60 6.23 -10.32 -11.22
N ALA A 61 6.23 -9.02 -11.53
CA ALA A 61 6.91 -8.49 -12.71
C ALA A 61 8.46 -8.62 -12.63
N LEU A 62 9.02 -8.81 -11.44
CA LEU A 62 10.45 -9.02 -11.19
C LEU A 62 10.87 -10.50 -11.17
N ALA A 63 9.91 -11.43 -11.11
CA ALA A 63 10.14 -12.87 -11.05
C ALA A 63 10.33 -13.46 -12.46
#